data_AF-X1N1P7-F1
#
_entry.id   AF-X1N1P7-F1
#
_cell.length_a   1.000
_cell.length_b   1.000
_cell.length_c   1.000
_cell.angle_alpha   90.00
_cell.angle_beta   90.00
_cell.angle_gamma   90.00
#
_symmetry.space_group_name_H-M   'P 1'
#
loop_
_entity.id
_entity.type
_entity.pdbx_description
1 polymer ?
#
loop_
_entity_poly.entity_id
_entity_poly.type
_entity_poly.pdbx_seq_one_letter_code
_entity_poly.pdbx_strand_id
1 'polypeptide(L)'
;REQKAVQYSIFLGIFLAFLFLEGLYEHILKIPFRKNWKLLTPYLVLYYAMNYGFVVMVWKTSLPRGLIMLGLFIIQTIVNIYTHPRKSQ
;
A
#
# COMPACT_ATOMS: atom_id res chain seq x y z
N ARG A 1 -23.01 9.07 -9.17
CA ARG A 1 -22.54 7.70 -9.49
C ARG A 1 -21.19 7.74 -10.19
N GLU A 2 -21.00 8.66 -11.14
CA GLU A 2 -19.76 8.83 -11.92
C GLU A 2 -18.51 9.12 -11.08
N GLN A 3 -18.58 10.03 -10.09
CA GLN A 3 -17.42 10.34 -9.23
C GLN A 3 -16.92 9.14 -8.40
N LYS A 4 -17.82 8.20 -8.03
CA LYS A 4 -17.45 6.96 -7.35
C LYS A 4 -16.71 6.02 -8.30
N ALA A 5 -17.17 5.90 -9.54
CA ALA A 5 -16.51 5.08 -10.56
C ALA A 5 -15.08 5.57 -10.85
N VAL A 6 -14.86 6.89 -10.88
CA VAL A 6 -13.53 7.48 -11.04
C VAL A 6 -12.60 7.12 -9.87
N GLN A 7 -13.08 7.23 -8.63
CA GLN A 7 -12.30 6.86 -7.44
C GLN A 7 -11.90 5.38 -7.43
N TYR A 8 -12.83 4.48 -7.75
CA TYR A 8 -12.52 3.05 -7.87
C TYR A 8 -11.53 2.76 -8.99
N SER A 9 -11.62 3.47 -10.11
CA SER A 9 -10.69 3.30 -11.24
C SER A 9 -9.27 3.79 -10.89
N ILE A 10 -9.16 4.92 -10.19
CA ILE A 10 -7.87 5.43 -9.70
C ILE A 10 -7.24 4.44 -8.72
N PHE A 11 -8.04 3.96 -7.75
CA PHE A 11 -7.58 2.96 -6.79
C PHE A 11 -7.13 1.67 -7.49
N LEU A 12 -7.91 1.18 -8.45
CA LEU A 12 -7.57 -0.01 -9.22
C LEU A 12 -6.28 0.18 -10.01
N GLY A 13 -6.07 1.35 -10.62
CA GLY A 13 -4.82 1.68 -11.32
C GLY A 13 -3.60 1.65 -10.38
N ILE A 14 -3.72 2.22 -9.18
CA ILE A 14 -2.67 2.19 -8.15
C ILE A 14 -2.42 0.74 -7.69
N PHE A 15 -3.47 -0.03 -7.47
CA PHE A 15 -3.38 -1.43 -7.06
C PHE A 15 -2.67 -2.30 -8.10
N LEU A 16 -3.02 -2.14 -9.39
CA LEU A 16 -2.38 -2.85 -10.49
C LEU A 16 -0.92 -2.44 -10.66
N ALA A 17 -0.60 -1.14 -10.53
CA ALA A 17 0.77 -0.66 -10.57
C ALA A 17 1.61 -1.22 -9.41
N PHE A 18 1.03 -1.33 -8.21
CA PHE A 18 1.67 -1.96 -7.05
C PHE A 18 1.98 -3.44 -7.32
N LEU A 19 0.99 -4.23 -7.75
CA LEU A 19 1.18 -5.64 -8.08
C LEU A 19 2.19 -5.84 -9.21
N PHE A 20 2.16 -4.99 -10.23
CA PHE A 20 3.10 -5.04 -11.33
C PHE A 20 4.53 -4.80 -10.85
N LEU A 21 4.75 -3.79 -9.99
CA LEU A 21 6.07 -3.52 -9.42
C LEU A 21 6.56 -4.64 -8.51
N GLU A 22 5.67 -5.21 -7.70
CA GLU A 22 5.99 -6.35 -6.83
C GLU A 22 6.38 -7.58 -7.65
N GLY A 23 5.57 -7.93 -8.66
CA GLY A 23 5.88 -9.03 -9.58
C GLY A 23 7.15 -8.79 -10.39
N LEU A 24 7.38 -7.56 -10.85
CA LEU A 24 8.59 -7.21 -11.60
C LEU A 24 9.85 -7.38 -10.74
N TYR A 25 9.86 -6.85 -9.52
CA TYR A 25 11.02 -6.91 -8.65
C TYR A 25 11.29 -8.31 -8.08
N GLU A 26 10.24 -9.02 -7.67
CA GLU A 26 10.37 -10.30 -6.97
C GLU A 26 10.35 -11.50 -7.91
N HIS A 27 9.46 -11.52 -8.91
CA HIS A 27 9.29 -12.67 -9.80
C HIS A 27 10.21 -12.63 -11.02
N ILE A 28 10.31 -11.48 -11.68
CA ILE A 28 11.08 -11.33 -12.93
C ILE A 28 12.56 -11.04 -12.62
N LEU A 29 12.83 -9.95 -11.88
CA LEU A 29 14.19 -9.50 -11.61
C LEU A 29 14.84 -10.25 -10.44
N LYS A 30 14.05 -10.80 -9.51
CA LYS A 30 14.52 -11.47 -8.28
C LYS A 30 15.55 -10.64 -7.50
N ILE A 31 15.46 -9.31 -7.59
CA ILE A 31 16.41 -8.40 -6.94
C ILE A 31 15.97 -8.22 -5.49
N PRO A 32 16.91 -8.17 -4.52
CA PRO A 32 16.62 -7.73 -3.16
C PRO A 32 16.35 -6.21 -3.17
N PHE A 33 15.23 -5.78 -3.76
CA PHE A 33 14.86 -4.36 -3.92
C PHE A 33 14.74 -3.66 -2.56
N ARG A 34 14.50 -4.43 -1.49
CA ARG A 34 14.50 -3.97 -0.10
C ARG A 34 15.86 -3.45 0.38
N LYS A 35 16.97 -3.88 -0.24
CA LYS A 35 18.32 -3.37 0.03
C LYS A 35 18.67 -2.13 -0.78
N ASN A 36 17.92 -1.83 -1.84
CA ASN A 36 18.17 -0.66 -2.69
C ASN A 36 17.09 0.40 -2.47
N TRP A 37 17.44 1.47 -1.77
CA TRP A 37 16.50 2.55 -1.45
C TRP A 37 15.83 3.15 -2.70
N LYS A 38 16.52 3.22 -3.85
CA LYS A 38 15.93 3.73 -5.10
C LYS A 38 14.75 2.89 -5.61
N LEU A 39 14.73 1.58 -5.32
CA LEU A 39 13.64 0.67 -5.69
C LEU A 39 12.62 0.50 -4.55
N LEU A 40 13.08 0.60 -3.30
CA LEU A 40 12.22 0.55 -2.12
C LEU A 40 11.28 1.76 -2.02
N THR A 41 11.75 2.97 -2.36
CA THR A 41 10.94 4.19 -2.30
C THR A 41 9.68 4.10 -3.17
N PRO A 42 9.74 3.83 -4.49
CA PRO A 42 8.53 3.73 -5.30
C PRO A 42 7.59 2.61 -4.84
N TYR A 43 8.14 1.50 -4.34
CA TYR A 43 7.35 0.42 -3.73
C TYR A 43 6.59 0.90 -2.48
N LEU A 44 7.26 1.60 -1.55
CA LEU A 44 6.64 2.14 -0.34
C LEU A 44 5.58 3.19 -0.67
N VAL A 45 5.84 4.06 -1.64
CA VAL A 45 4.86 5.07 -2.10
C VAL A 45 3.58 4.39 -2.56
N LEU A 46 3.68 3.36 -3.42
CA LEU A 46 2.52 2.61 -3.89
C LEU A 46 1.83 1.83 -2.78
N TYR A 47 2.60 1.21 -1.88
CA TYR A 47 2.07 0.51 -0.71
C TYR A 47 1.22 1.45 0.15
N TYR A 48 1.74 2.63 0.51
CA TYR A 48 1.00 3.59 1.32
C TYR A 48 -0.18 4.21 0.56
N ALA A 49 -0.03 4.48 -0.74
CA ALA A 49 -1.11 5.00 -1.58
C ALA A 49 -2.30 4.01 -1.67
N MET A 50 -2.01 2.72 -1.85
CA MET A 50 -3.01 1.66 -1.86
C MET A 50 -3.74 1.56 -0.51
N ASN A 51 -3.00 1.52 0.59
CA ASN A 51 -3.59 1.43 1.93
C ASN A 51 -4.46 2.65 2.27
N TYR A 52 -3.99 3.86 1.92
CA TYR A 52 -4.79 5.08 2.06
C TYR A 52 -6.07 5.02 1.23
N GLY A 53 -5.98 4.57 -0.03
CA GLY A 53 -7.13 4.38 -0.90
C GLY A 53 -8.18 3.46 -0.28
N PHE A 54 -7.76 2.33 0.29
CA PHE A 54 -8.65 1.41 1.02
C PHE A 54 -9.37 2.10 2.17
N VAL A 55 -8.67 2.85 3.01
CA VAL A 55 -9.26 3.56 4.15
C VAL A 55 -10.31 4.57 3.69
N VAL A 56 -9.98 5.42 2.70
CA VAL A 56 -10.88 6.46 2.20
C VAL A 56 -12.14 5.88 1.56
N MET A 57 -12.00 4.80 0.78
CA MET A 57 -13.15 4.14 0.14
C MET A 57 -14.12 3.55 1.19
N VAL A 58 -13.59 2.94 2.25
CA VAL A 58 -14.41 2.36 3.32
C VAL A 58 -15.08 3.47 4.15
N TRP A 59 -14.37 4.57 4.43
CA TRP A 59 -14.93 5.72 5.15
C TRP A 59 -16.09 6.36 4.39
N LYS A 60 -15.97 6.55 3.07
CA LYS A 60 -17.06 7.06 2.23
C LYS A 60 -18.28 6.14 2.16
N THR A 61 -18.12 4.86 2.48
CA THR A 61 -19.22 3.88 2.54
C THR A 61 -19.88 3.85 3.91
N SER A 62 -19.08 3.88 4.99
CA SER A 62 -19.58 3.86 6.36
C SER A 62 -18.53 4.40 7.32
N LEU A 63 -18.92 5.42 8.08
CA LEU A 63 -18.06 6.13 9.03
C LEU A 63 -17.44 5.20 10.10
N PRO A 64 -18.19 4.28 10.75
CA PRO A 64 -17.62 3.39 11.75
C PRO A 64 -16.60 2.41 11.17
N ARG A 65 -16.87 1.83 10.00
CA ARG A 65 -15.94 0.89 9.35
C ARG A 65 -14.68 1.59 8.84
N GLY A 66 -14.80 2.84 8.40
CA GLY A 66 -13.65 3.66 7.98
C GLY A 66 -12.69 3.91 9.13
N LEU A 67 -13.22 4.25 10.32
CA LEU A 67 -12.41 4.44 11.52
C LEU A 67 -11.71 3.14 11.96
N ILE A 68 -12.39 1.99 11.86
CA ILE A 68 -11.77 0.68 12.13
C ILE A 68 -10.62 0.42 11.16
N MET A 69 -10.83 0.63 9.85
CA MET A 69 -9.77 0.44 8.85
C MET A 69 -8.59 1.39 9.04
N LEU A 70 -8.85 2.65 9.42
CA LEU A 70 -7.79 3.60 9.76
C LEU A 70 -6.98 3.11 10.96
N GLY A 71 -7.66 2.67 12.03
CA GLY A 71 -7.00 2.14 13.22
C GLY A 71 -6.14 0.93 12.90
N LEU A 72 -6.66 -0.02 12.13
CA LEU A 72 -5.91 -1.20 11.67
C LEU A 72 -4.70 -0.80 10.81
N PHE A 73 -4.83 0.17 9.91
CA PHE A 73 -3.73 0.65 9.10
C PHE A 73 -2.62 1.32 9.92
N ILE A 74 -2.98 2.11 10.93
CA ILE A 74 -2.02 2.72 11.86
C ILE A 74 -1.31 1.63 12.66
N ILE A 75 -2.05 0.69 13.24
CA ILE A 75 -1.47 -0.44 13.98
C ILE A 75 -0.52 -1.22 13.08
N GLN A 76 -0.93 -1.53 11.86
CA GLN A 76 -0.11 -2.25 10.90
C GLN A 76 1.17 -1.49 10.53
N THR A 77 1.11 -0.17 10.39
CA THR A 77 2.29 0.66 10.14
C THR A 77 3.25 0.63 11.32
N ILE A 78 2.74 0.79 12.55
CA ILE A 78 3.55 0.74 13.78
C ILE A 78 4.18 -0.65 13.94
N VAL A 79 3.40 -1.71 13.77
CA VAL A 79 3.89 -3.09 13.83
C VAL A 79 4.90 -3.36 12.72
N ASN A 80 4.69 -2.90 11.49
CA ASN A 80 5.65 -3.11 10.40
C ASN A 80 6.99 -2.41 10.67
N ILE A 81 6.96 -1.19 11.24
CA ILE A 81 8.17 -0.47 11.68
C ILE A 81 8.86 -1.17 12.86
N TYR A 82 8.09 -1.59 13.87
CA TYR A 82 8.63 -2.20 15.09
C TYR A 82 9.15 -3.62 14.85
N THR A 83 8.42 -4.41 14.05
CA THR A 83 8.74 -5.79 13.72
C THR A 83 9.75 -5.89 12.60
N HIS A 84 10.01 -4.84 11.80
CA HIS A 84 11.23 -4.78 11.00
C HIS A 84 12.41 -4.64 11.94
N PRO A 85 13.18 -5.73 12.21
CA PRO A 85 14.44 -5.56 12.90
C PRO A 85 15.33 -4.79 11.93
N ARG A 86 16.21 -3.93 12.44
CA ARG A 86 17.46 -3.65 11.73
C ARG A 86 18.16 -5.00 11.55
N LYS A 87 17.83 -5.76 10.50
CA LYS A 87 18.70 -6.82 10.01
C LYS A 87 19.91 -6.11 9.40
N SER A 88 20.80 -5.72 10.31
CA SER A 88 22.22 -5.71 10.10
C SER A 88 22.61 -7.09 9.58
N GLN A 89 22.55 -7.26 8.26
CA GLN A 89 23.27 -8.28 7.51
C GLN A 89 23.86 -7.64 6.26
#